data_AF-A0A930ALU7-F1
#
_entry.id   AF-A0A930ALU7-F1
#
_cell.length_a   1.000
_cell.length_b   1.000
_cell.length_c   1.000
_cell.angle_alpha   90.00
_cell.angle_beta   90.00
_cell.angle_gamma   90.00
#
_symmetry.space_group_name_H-M   'P 1'
#
loop_
_entity.id
_entity.type
_entity.pdbx_description
1 polymer ?
#
loop_
_entity_poly.entity_id
_entity_poly.type
_entity_poly.pdbx_seq_one_letter_code
_entity_poly.pdbx_strand_id
1 'polypeptide(L)'
;MIKRVAIFTILTLLFALVGYVVMGITVSGQTADLSAASAITSDIQKVFHVSPILILPMVIVFVMTFLKKPIVQTLGISAIIGILFGVVFNGFDFGNGLSALYGGFSLEKMTTIPVSSLSDVFVNLCNRGGMTSMISPALLVIVASMYGTILLHIKALDVIADTLFSKLHSRFLLNLAVSVLATLIIALTSSTFLAAMMPKDLFFKKFNEEGMDGKDLISSVVAASTQLITCIPWCDTAVFIAGIAGVSTLSYLPYNLMGYGTVIFAMVFALLGIGFTKKKEA
;
A
#
# COMPACT_ATOMS: atom_id res chain seq x y z
N MET A 1 -13.76 13.32 -7.63
CA MET A 1 -12.56 12.51 -7.33
C MET A 1 -12.86 11.47 -6.26
N ILE A 2 -12.95 11.81 -4.96
CA ILE A 2 -13.11 10.83 -3.86
C ILE A 2 -14.28 9.86 -4.07
N LYS A 3 -15.48 10.34 -4.41
CA LYS A 3 -16.64 9.48 -4.69
C LYS A 3 -16.41 8.51 -5.86
N ARG A 4 -15.67 8.93 -6.90
CA ARG A 4 -15.39 8.09 -8.08
C ARG A 4 -14.37 7.00 -7.75
N VAL A 5 -13.30 7.37 -7.06
CA VAL A 5 -12.29 6.43 -6.56
C VAL A 5 -12.93 5.40 -5.62
N ALA A 6 -13.75 5.85 -4.68
CA ALA A 6 -14.43 4.97 -3.75
C ALA A 6 -15.27 3.87 -4.43
N ILE A 7 -15.99 4.18 -5.53
CA ILE A 7 -16.86 3.21 -6.18
C ILE A 7 -16.07 2.01 -6.71
N PHE A 8 -15.03 2.24 -7.53
CA PHE A 8 -14.25 1.12 -8.07
C PHE A 8 -13.35 0.48 -7.00
N THR A 9 -12.89 1.23 -5.99
CA THR A 9 -12.10 0.67 -4.88
C THR A 9 -12.96 -0.27 -4.02
N ILE A 10 -14.20 0.09 -3.71
CA ILE A 10 -15.11 -0.78 -2.95
C ILE A 10 -15.40 -2.07 -3.73
N LEU A 11 -15.66 -1.97 -5.03
CA LEU A 11 -15.89 -3.15 -5.88
C LEU A 11 -14.64 -4.03 -5.98
N THR A 12 -13.46 -3.40 -6.09
CA THR A 12 -12.19 -4.13 -6.06
C THR A 12 -11.98 -4.84 -4.74
N LEU A 13 -12.32 -4.18 -3.61
CA LEU A 13 -12.21 -4.77 -2.29
C LEU A 13 -13.11 -6.00 -2.14
N LEU A 14 -14.35 -5.91 -2.63
CA LEU A 14 -15.27 -7.06 -2.66
C LEU A 14 -14.73 -8.18 -3.55
N PHE A 15 -14.20 -7.84 -4.73
CA PHE A 15 -13.58 -8.81 -5.64
C PHE A 15 -12.38 -9.52 -5.01
N ALA A 16 -11.47 -8.75 -4.39
CA ALA A 16 -10.30 -9.30 -3.71
C ALA A 16 -10.72 -10.18 -2.53
N LEU A 17 -11.73 -9.76 -1.75
CA LEU A 17 -12.28 -10.55 -0.65
C LEU A 17 -12.82 -11.88 -1.15
N VAL A 18 -13.64 -11.89 -2.19
CA VAL A 18 -14.16 -13.12 -2.80
C VAL A 18 -13.01 -13.99 -3.31
N GLY A 19 -12.04 -13.40 -4.01
CA GLY A 19 -10.88 -14.12 -4.53
C GLY A 19 -10.05 -14.80 -3.43
N TYR A 20 -9.75 -14.09 -2.33
CA TYR A 20 -9.04 -14.65 -1.19
C TYR A 20 -9.86 -15.71 -0.44
N VAL A 21 -11.18 -15.54 -0.33
CA VAL A 21 -12.08 -16.55 0.25
C VAL A 21 -12.07 -17.83 -0.59
N VAL A 22 -12.20 -17.71 -1.92
CA VAL A 22 -12.16 -18.87 -2.83
C VAL A 22 -10.80 -19.56 -2.76
N MET A 23 -9.69 -18.82 -2.80
CA MET A 23 -8.35 -19.38 -2.63
C MET A 23 -8.24 -20.14 -1.29
N GLY A 24 -8.71 -19.54 -0.19
CA GLY A 24 -8.72 -20.17 1.12
C GLY A 24 -9.53 -21.47 1.17
N ILE A 25 -10.68 -21.52 0.50
CA ILE A 25 -11.51 -22.74 0.41
C ILE A 25 -10.84 -23.78 -0.50
N THR A 26 -10.21 -23.41 -1.61
CA THR A 26 -9.57 -24.38 -2.53
C THR A 26 -8.34 -25.06 -1.95
N VAL A 27 -7.64 -24.42 -1.02
CA VAL A 27 -6.51 -25.01 -0.29
C VAL A 27 -6.98 -26.00 0.80
N SER A 28 -8.26 -25.96 1.19
CA SER A 28 -8.83 -26.76 2.29
C SER A 28 -9.05 -28.26 2.00
N GLY A 29 -8.56 -28.78 0.87
CA GLY A 29 -8.49 -30.23 0.61
C GLY A 29 -7.43 -30.95 1.48
N GLN A 30 -6.53 -30.20 2.11
CA GLN A 30 -5.81 -30.59 3.31
C GLN A 30 -6.47 -29.84 4.47
N THR A 31 -6.81 -30.52 5.57
CA THR A 31 -7.39 -29.91 6.79
C THR A 31 -6.81 -28.53 7.03
N ALA A 32 -7.66 -27.49 7.01
CA ALA A 32 -7.24 -26.12 7.28
C ALA A 32 -6.37 -26.14 8.54
N ASP A 33 -5.09 -25.79 8.41
CA ASP A 33 -4.13 -25.89 9.48
C ASP A 33 -4.37 -24.75 10.49
N LEU A 34 -5.45 -24.90 11.25
CA LEU A 34 -5.82 -24.05 12.37
C LEU A 34 -4.80 -24.17 13.50
N SER A 35 -3.86 -25.13 13.43
CA SER A 35 -2.80 -25.25 14.44
C SER A 35 -1.95 -23.99 14.48
N ALA A 36 -1.59 -23.42 13.33
CA ALA A 36 -0.84 -22.17 13.25
C ALA A 36 -1.61 -20.98 13.86
N ALA A 37 -2.90 -20.84 13.54
CA ALA A 37 -3.74 -19.77 14.11
C ALA A 37 -3.95 -19.93 15.62
N SER A 38 -4.16 -21.16 16.08
CA SER A 38 -4.31 -21.48 17.51
C SER A 38 -3.00 -21.27 18.29
N ALA A 39 -1.84 -21.61 17.69
CA ALA A 39 -0.52 -21.39 18.25
C ALA A 39 -0.24 -19.90 18.41
N ILE A 40 -0.46 -19.09 17.37
CA ILE A 40 -0.31 -17.62 17.44
C ILE A 40 -1.22 -17.02 18.52
N THR A 41 -2.48 -17.46 18.60
CA THR A 41 -3.43 -16.94 19.60
C THR A 41 -2.99 -17.29 21.02
N SER A 42 -2.57 -18.54 21.25
CA SER A 42 -2.02 -18.99 22.54
C SER A 42 -0.77 -18.19 22.91
N ASP A 43 0.15 -17.96 21.96
CA ASP A 43 1.39 -17.23 22.21
C ASP A 43 1.14 -15.75 22.50
N ILE A 44 0.17 -15.12 21.83
CA ILE A 44 -0.29 -13.76 22.18
C ILE A 44 -0.79 -13.71 23.62
N GLN A 45 -1.60 -14.66 24.07
CA GLN A 45 -2.15 -14.69 25.43
C GLN A 45 -1.09 -14.93 26.51
N LYS A 46 0.00 -15.64 26.18
CA LYS A 46 1.13 -15.85 27.10
C LYS A 46 1.99 -14.61 27.26
N VAL A 47 2.19 -13.87 26.18
CA VAL A 47 3.14 -12.74 26.13
C VAL A 47 2.49 -11.40 26.45
N PHE A 48 1.25 -11.19 26.00
CA PHE A 48 0.57 -9.90 26.09
C PHE A 48 -0.71 -10.00 26.90
N HIS A 49 -0.97 -8.98 27.72
CA HIS A 49 -2.29 -8.78 28.31
C HIS A 49 -3.27 -8.31 27.24
N VAL A 50 -4.25 -9.12 26.86
CA VAL A 50 -5.27 -8.75 25.89
C VAL A 50 -6.43 -8.05 26.61
N SER A 51 -6.57 -6.75 26.40
CA SER A 51 -7.69 -5.95 26.93
C SER A 51 -8.32 -5.09 25.83
N PRO A 52 -9.65 -4.91 25.81
CA PRO A 52 -10.32 -4.02 24.84
C PRO A 52 -9.76 -2.59 24.83
N ILE A 53 -9.19 -2.12 25.94
CA ILE A 53 -8.55 -0.80 26.06
C ILE A 53 -7.36 -0.65 25.09
N LEU A 54 -6.70 -1.74 24.72
CA LEU A 54 -5.51 -1.72 23.85
C LEU A 54 -5.83 -1.41 22.38
N ILE A 55 -7.11 -1.35 22.01
CA ILE A 55 -7.56 -0.87 20.69
C ILE A 55 -7.45 0.67 20.59
N LEU A 56 -7.34 1.38 21.73
CA LEU A 56 -7.36 2.83 21.79
C LEU A 56 -6.31 3.56 20.93
N PRO A 57 -5.04 3.10 20.78
CA PRO A 57 -4.09 3.73 19.86
C PRO A 57 -4.61 3.75 18.42
N MET A 58 -5.26 2.67 17.97
CA MET A 58 -5.87 2.59 16.64
C MET A 58 -7.03 3.59 16.50
N VAL A 59 -7.87 3.71 17.53
CA VAL A 59 -8.97 4.70 17.57
C VAL A 59 -8.44 6.12 17.47
N ILE A 60 -7.33 6.42 18.16
CA ILE A 60 -6.69 7.74 18.11
C ILE A 60 -6.21 8.07 16.69
N VAL A 61 -5.60 7.09 16.00
CA VAL A 61 -5.21 7.28 14.59
C VAL A 61 -6.42 7.66 13.75
N PHE A 62 -7.53 6.92 13.85
CA PHE A 62 -8.74 7.23 13.10
C PHE A 62 -9.31 8.62 13.43
N VAL A 63 -9.42 8.96 14.72
CA VAL A 63 -9.91 10.27 15.16
C VAL A 63 -9.03 11.39 14.60
N MET A 64 -7.71 11.28 14.70
CA MET A 64 -6.79 12.30 14.18
C MET A 64 -6.81 12.39 12.65
N THR A 65 -7.01 11.27 11.95
CA THR A 65 -7.23 11.25 10.50
C THR A 65 -8.51 11.99 10.12
N PHE A 66 -9.62 11.78 10.84
CA PHE A 66 -10.86 12.53 10.60
C PHE A 66 -10.71 14.03 10.92
N LEU A 67 -9.89 14.36 11.92
CA LEU A 67 -9.51 15.74 12.25
C LEU A 67 -8.47 16.35 11.29
N LYS A 68 -8.06 15.62 10.25
CA LYS A 68 -7.10 16.05 9.22
C LYS A 68 -5.76 16.54 9.79
N LYS A 69 -5.31 15.93 10.89
CA LYS A 69 -4.00 16.25 11.47
C LYS A 69 -2.85 15.67 10.61
N PRO A 70 -1.67 16.31 10.59
CA PRO A 70 -0.50 15.78 9.89
C PRO A 70 -0.16 14.34 10.30
N ILE A 71 0.11 13.47 9.32
CA ILE A 71 0.37 12.04 9.52
C ILE A 71 1.49 11.78 10.53
N VAL A 72 2.57 12.56 10.46
CA VAL A 72 3.72 12.43 11.39
C VAL A 72 3.29 12.62 12.84
N GLN A 73 2.39 13.58 13.10
CA GLN A 73 1.86 13.82 14.45
C GLN A 73 0.96 12.67 14.88
N THR A 74 0.08 12.23 14.00
CA THR A 74 -0.87 11.13 14.28
C THR A 74 -0.15 9.83 14.65
N LEU A 75 0.83 9.42 13.83
CA LEU A 75 1.59 8.19 14.07
C LEU A 75 2.52 8.33 15.28
N GLY A 76 3.16 9.49 15.46
CA GLY A 76 4.03 9.74 16.61
C GLY A 76 3.29 9.66 17.95
N ILE A 77 2.12 10.28 18.04
CA ILE A 77 1.29 10.23 19.26
C ILE A 77 0.80 8.80 19.51
N SER A 78 0.33 8.11 18.46
CA SER A 78 -0.09 6.70 18.59
C SER A 78 1.05 5.80 19.06
N ALA A 79 2.28 6.02 18.60
CA ALA A 79 3.45 5.23 19.00
C ALA A 79 3.79 5.45 20.49
N ILE A 80 3.78 6.71 20.96
CA ILE A 80 4.02 7.03 22.37
C ILE A 80 2.96 6.38 23.27
N ILE A 81 1.68 6.45 22.87
CA ILE A 81 0.59 5.81 23.62
C ILE A 81 0.75 4.29 23.62
N GLY A 82 1.17 3.70 22.50
CA GLY A 82 1.52 2.28 22.42
C GLY A 82 2.63 1.88 23.40
N ILE A 83 3.68 2.69 23.52
CA ILE A 83 4.76 2.46 24.51
C ILE A 83 4.21 2.56 25.93
N LEU A 84 3.43 3.59 26.26
CA LEU A 84 2.82 3.75 27.57
C LEU A 84 1.95 2.55 27.94
N PHE A 85 1.19 2.03 26.99
CA PHE A 85 0.37 0.83 27.19
C PHE A 85 1.22 -0.43 27.37
N GLY A 86 2.32 -0.56 26.64
CA GLY A 86 3.32 -1.61 26.84
C GLY A 86 3.86 -1.61 28.28
N VAL A 87 4.23 -0.42 28.79
CA VAL A 87 4.75 -0.27 30.16
C VAL A 87 3.68 -0.59 31.20
N VAL A 88 2.47 -0.02 31.06
CA VAL A 88 1.40 -0.13 32.08
C VAL A 88 0.76 -1.51 32.12
N PHE A 89 0.45 -2.10 30.96
CA PHE A 89 -0.30 -3.35 30.90
C PHE A 89 0.58 -4.59 30.75
N ASN A 90 1.76 -4.47 30.15
CA ASN A 90 2.66 -5.61 29.91
C ASN A 90 3.95 -5.54 30.74
N GLY A 91 4.17 -4.47 31.51
CA GLY A 91 5.31 -4.34 32.43
C GLY A 91 6.65 -4.12 31.72
N PHE A 92 6.66 -3.69 30.46
CA PHE A 92 7.89 -3.44 29.72
C PHE A 92 8.63 -2.20 30.24
N ASP A 93 9.95 -2.17 30.10
CA ASP A 93 10.74 -0.98 30.38
C ASP A 93 10.51 0.12 29.33
N PHE A 94 10.37 1.37 29.77
CA PHE A 94 10.12 2.50 28.87
C PHE A 94 11.31 2.75 27.91
N GLY A 95 12.55 2.56 28.37
CA GLY A 95 13.76 2.69 27.56
C GLY A 95 13.84 1.63 26.47
N ASN A 96 13.43 0.39 26.76
CA ASN A 96 13.26 -0.66 25.75
C ASN A 96 12.14 -0.33 24.76
N GLY A 97 11.04 0.26 25.23
CA GLY A 97 9.96 0.79 24.38
C GLY A 97 10.44 1.84 23.38
N LEU A 98 11.26 2.80 23.83
CA LEU A 98 11.83 3.83 22.94
C LEU A 98 12.84 3.23 21.97
N SER A 99 13.67 2.31 22.45
CA SER A 99 14.67 1.60 21.63
C SER A 99 14.00 0.74 20.55
N ALA A 100 12.78 0.24 20.79
CA ALA A 100 12.00 -0.49 19.81
C ALA A 100 11.51 0.38 18.64
N LEU A 101 11.35 1.70 18.82
CA LEU A 101 11.06 2.61 17.69
C LEU A 101 12.24 2.64 16.71
N TYR A 102 13.46 2.64 17.24
CA TYR A 102 14.67 2.71 16.43
C TYR A 102 15.04 1.34 15.83
N GLY A 103 15.25 0.33 16.69
CA GLY A 103 15.76 -0.99 16.30
C GLY A 103 14.70 -2.05 16.02
N GLY A 104 13.43 -1.76 16.30
CA GLY A 104 12.33 -2.72 16.20
C GLY A 104 12.00 -3.39 17.53
N PHE A 105 10.76 -3.88 17.64
CA PHE A 105 10.34 -4.68 18.79
C PHE A 105 11.09 -6.01 18.80
N SER A 106 11.55 -6.45 19.97
CA SER A 106 12.26 -7.71 20.15
C SER A 106 11.74 -8.41 21.39
N LEU A 107 11.11 -9.58 21.21
CA LEU A 107 10.57 -10.38 22.31
C LEU A 107 11.63 -10.75 23.35
N GLU A 108 12.88 -11.00 22.92
CA GLU A 108 14.01 -11.32 23.82
C GLU A 108 14.34 -10.20 24.80
N LYS A 109 14.20 -8.94 24.37
CA LYS A 109 14.53 -7.77 25.19
C LYS A 109 13.34 -7.29 26.03
N MET A 110 12.13 -7.64 25.59
CA MET A 110 10.89 -7.15 26.17
C MET A 110 10.26 -8.14 27.16
N THR A 111 10.56 -9.44 27.03
CA THR A 111 9.89 -10.49 27.80
C THR A 111 10.93 -11.39 28.46
N THR A 112 10.55 -11.98 29.61
CA THR A 112 11.35 -13.01 30.30
C THR A 112 11.10 -14.41 29.75
N ILE A 113 10.22 -14.54 28.74
CA ILE A 113 9.82 -15.81 28.15
C ILE A 113 10.88 -16.23 27.11
N PRO A 114 11.41 -17.46 27.18
CA PRO A 114 12.37 -17.93 26.18
C PRO A 114 11.70 -18.00 24.81
N VAL A 115 12.30 -17.32 23.83
CA VAL A 115 11.79 -17.26 22.44
C VAL A 115 11.66 -18.64 21.80
N SER A 116 12.47 -19.62 22.25
CA SER A 116 12.37 -21.03 21.84
C SER A 116 11.07 -21.73 22.24
N SER A 117 10.26 -21.12 23.11
CA SER A 117 8.95 -21.65 23.52
C SER A 117 7.77 -21.09 22.70
N LEU A 118 8.05 -20.21 21.74
CA LEU A 118 7.07 -19.53 20.90
C LEU A 118 7.15 -20.02 19.46
N SER A 119 6.05 -19.92 18.72
CA SER A 119 6.03 -20.21 17.28
C SER A 119 6.90 -19.24 16.49
N ASP A 120 7.69 -19.74 15.53
CA ASP A 120 8.50 -18.91 14.62
C ASP A 120 7.67 -17.84 13.91
N VAL A 121 6.42 -18.14 13.57
CA VAL A 121 5.50 -17.20 12.93
C VAL A 121 5.17 -16.04 13.88
N PHE A 122 4.91 -16.34 15.15
CA PHE A 122 4.64 -15.32 16.17
C PHE A 122 5.87 -14.45 16.46
N VAL A 123 7.05 -15.08 16.54
CA VAL A 123 8.32 -14.37 16.75
C VAL A 123 8.60 -13.41 15.59
N ASN A 124 8.39 -13.86 14.35
CA ASN A 124 8.56 -13.02 13.15
C ASN A 124 7.55 -11.86 13.13
N LEU A 125 6.29 -12.11 13.50
CA LEU A 125 5.25 -11.07 13.59
C LEU A 125 5.60 -9.96 14.59
N CYS A 126 6.16 -10.32 15.74
CA CYS A 126 6.60 -9.35 16.75
C CYS A 126 7.90 -8.64 16.34
N ASN A 127 8.87 -9.37 15.77
CA ASN A 127 10.20 -8.87 15.46
C ASN A 127 10.30 -8.33 14.01
N ARG A 128 9.42 -7.40 13.64
CA ARG A 128 9.35 -6.83 12.28
C ARG A 128 10.33 -5.68 11.98
N GLY A 129 11.19 -5.35 12.93
CA GLY A 129 12.16 -4.26 12.77
C GLY A 129 11.58 -2.88 13.04
N GLY A 130 12.45 -1.87 13.09
CA GLY A 130 12.11 -0.48 13.41
C GLY A 130 12.51 0.48 12.29
N MET A 131 12.82 1.73 12.64
CA MET A 131 13.37 2.70 11.69
C MET A 131 14.61 2.17 10.95
N THR A 132 15.48 1.42 11.62
CA THR A 132 16.69 0.85 11.00
C THR A 132 16.38 -0.11 9.86
N SER A 133 15.34 -0.92 10.00
CA SER A 133 14.90 -1.87 8.97
C SER A 133 14.32 -1.17 7.74
N MET A 134 13.90 0.09 7.87
CA MET A 134 13.41 0.91 6.75
C MET A 134 14.53 1.68 6.04
N ILE A 135 15.76 1.71 6.56
CA ILE A 135 16.88 2.42 5.91
C ILE A 135 17.20 1.81 4.54
N SER A 136 17.26 0.48 4.44
CA SER A 136 17.59 -0.18 3.16
C SER A 136 16.55 0.08 2.06
N PRO A 137 15.23 -0.11 2.31
CA PRO A 137 14.20 0.32 1.37
C PRO A 137 14.26 1.82 1.04
N ALA A 138 14.51 2.68 2.04
CA ALA A 138 14.60 4.13 1.82
C ALA A 138 15.77 4.51 0.90
N LEU A 139 16.95 3.90 1.07
CA LEU A 139 18.10 4.13 0.20
C LEU A 139 17.82 3.70 -1.24
N LEU A 140 17.19 2.52 -1.44
CA LEU A 140 16.78 2.06 -2.76
C LEU A 140 15.84 3.07 -3.44
N VAL A 141 14.90 3.64 -2.68
CA VAL A 141 13.96 4.65 -3.20
C VAL A 141 14.65 5.95 -3.56
N ILE A 142 15.62 6.40 -2.76
CA ILE A 142 16.42 7.59 -3.08
C ILE A 142 17.15 7.39 -4.41
N VAL A 143 17.86 6.26 -4.57
CA VAL A 143 18.59 5.95 -5.80
C VAL A 143 17.65 5.83 -7.00
N ALA A 144 16.53 5.13 -6.84
CA ALA A 144 15.53 4.98 -7.90
C ALA A 144 14.87 6.32 -8.26
N SER A 145 14.61 7.19 -7.29
CA SER A 145 14.07 8.53 -7.52
C SER A 145 15.05 9.42 -8.27
N MET A 146 16.35 9.33 -7.97
CA MET A 146 17.41 10.04 -8.70
C MET A 146 17.46 9.57 -10.16
N TYR A 147 17.47 8.26 -10.40
CA TYR A 147 17.45 7.69 -11.75
C TYR A 147 16.21 8.12 -12.52
N GLY A 148 15.03 8.01 -11.89
CA GLY A 148 13.78 8.46 -12.48
C GLY A 148 13.79 9.96 -12.82
N THR A 149 14.35 10.81 -11.96
CA THR A 149 14.45 12.26 -12.21
C THR A 149 15.37 12.57 -13.39
N ILE A 150 16.46 11.82 -13.59
CA ILE A 150 17.31 11.95 -14.79
C ILE A 150 16.50 11.63 -16.05
N LEU A 151 15.71 10.56 -16.02
CA LEU A 151 14.83 10.18 -17.14
C LEU A 151 13.77 11.24 -17.45
N LEU A 152 13.29 11.97 -16.43
CA LEU A 152 12.43 13.14 -16.62
C LEU A 152 13.18 14.29 -17.30
N HIS A 153 14.41 14.58 -16.86
CA HIS A 153 15.20 15.68 -17.38
C HIS A 153 15.60 15.51 -18.86
N ILE A 154 15.90 14.28 -19.27
CA ILE A 154 16.21 13.96 -20.68
C ILE A 154 14.95 13.86 -21.55
N LYS A 155 13.75 14.11 -21.00
CA LYS A 155 12.45 14.03 -21.68
C LYS A 155 12.14 12.68 -22.31
N ALA A 156 12.75 11.59 -21.82
CA ALA A 156 12.48 10.25 -22.33
C ALA A 156 11.00 9.86 -22.12
N LEU A 157 10.41 10.31 -21.01
CA LEU A 157 9.00 10.08 -20.72
C LEU A 157 8.05 10.92 -21.58
N ASP A 158 8.45 12.14 -21.96
CA ASP A 158 7.69 12.95 -22.91
C ASP A 158 7.64 12.27 -24.29
N VAL A 159 8.77 11.74 -24.77
CA VAL A 159 8.84 11.01 -26.05
C VAL A 159 7.99 9.74 -26.04
N ILE A 160 8.01 8.98 -24.93
CA ILE A 160 7.16 7.79 -24.76
C ILE A 160 5.68 8.19 -24.77
N ALA A 161 5.34 9.28 -24.08
CA ALA A 161 3.98 9.80 -24.04
C ALA A 161 3.53 10.27 -25.44
N ASP A 162 4.34 11.06 -26.15
CA ASP A 162 4.10 11.53 -27.53
C ASP A 162 3.91 10.38 -28.53
N THR A 163 4.69 9.31 -28.39
CA THR A 163 4.52 8.10 -29.20
C THR A 163 3.18 7.42 -28.91
N LEU A 164 2.77 7.35 -27.64
CA LEU A 164 1.48 6.83 -27.22
C LEU A 164 0.31 7.72 -27.70
N PHE A 165 0.47 9.05 -27.77
CA PHE A 165 -0.61 9.99 -28.06
C PHE A 165 -1.16 9.91 -29.50
N SER A 166 -0.36 9.50 -30.48
CA SER A 166 -0.75 9.56 -31.91
C SER A 166 -1.87 8.60 -32.34
N LYS A 167 -2.22 7.60 -31.50
CA LYS A 167 -3.15 6.51 -31.87
C LYS A 167 -4.40 6.39 -30.99
N LEU A 168 -4.61 7.30 -30.04
CA LEU A 168 -5.62 7.12 -29.00
C LEU A 168 -6.82 8.08 -29.16
N HIS A 169 -7.91 7.56 -29.73
CA HIS A 169 -9.20 8.27 -29.88
C HIS A 169 -10.34 7.69 -29.03
N SER A 170 -10.06 6.66 -28.21
CA SER A 170 -11.08 6.01 -27.37
C SER A 170 -10.81 6.27 -25.90
N ARG A 171 -11.88 6.49 -25.12
CA ARG A 171 -11.86 6.70 -23.67
C ARG A 171 -11.11 5.59 -22.93
N PHE A 172 -11.24 4.35 -23.40
CA PHE A 172 -10.53 3.21 -22.85
C PHE A 172 -9.03 3.29 -23.14
N LEU A 173 -8.67 3.55 -24.40
CA LEU A 173 -7.28 3.65 -24.85
C LEU A 173 -6.54 4.79 -24.14
N LEU A 174 -7.22 5.91 -23.88
CA LEU A 174 -6.67 7.02 -23.12
C LEU A 174 -6.42 6.66 -21.66
N ASN A 175 -7.38 6.03 -20.97
CA ASN A 175 -7.18 5.61 -19.58
C ASN A 175 -6.13 4.50 -19.45
N LEU A 176 -6.06 3.59 -20.43
CA LEU A 176 -5.03 2.57 -20.49
C LEU A 176 -3.65 3.22 -20.65
N ALA A 177 -3.49 4.16 -21.59
CA ALA A 177 -2.22 4.85 -21.79
C ALA A 177 -1.78 5.66 -20.57
N VAL A 178 -2.72 6.32 -19.89
CA VAL A 178 -2.47 6.99 -18.60
C VAL A 178 -1.98 6.00 -17.54
N SER A 179 -2.64 4.84 -17.42
CA SER A 179 -2.29 3.83 -16.43
C SER A 179 -0.93 3.20 -16.72
N VAL A 180 -0.65 2.90 -17.99
CA VAL A 180 0.66 2.40 -18.45
C VAL A 180 1.75 3.42 -18.17
N LEU A 181 1.53 4.71 -18.51
CA LEU A 181 2.52 5.75 -18.28
C LEU A 181 2.76 5.95 -16.77
N ALA A 182 1.70 5.99 -15.95
CA ALA A 182 1.85 6.07 -14.49
C ALA A 182 2.69 4.91 -13.95
N THR A 183 2.44 3.69 -14.43
CA THR A 183 3.20 2.49 -14.04
C THR A 183 4.64 2.56 -14.49
N LEU A 184 4.92 3.01 -15.71
CA LEU A 184 6.26 3.22 -16.23
C LEU A 184 7.02 4.25 -15.39
N ILE A 185 6.37 5.36 -15.02
CA ILE A 185 6.98 6.36 -14.14
C ILE A 185 7.32 5.74 -12.78
N ILE A 186 6.46 4.90 -12.20
CA ILE A 186 6.80 4.20 -10.95
C ILE A 186 7.96 3.25 -11.16
N ALA A 187 7.94 2.47 -12.23
CA ALA A 187 9.00 1.52 -12.53
C ALA A 187 10.36 2.21 -12.70
N LEU A 188 10.38 3.46 -13.15
CA LEU A 188 11.61 4.21 -13.40
C LEU A 188 12.01 5.12 -12.25
N THR A 189 11.04 5.66 -11.48
CA THR A 189 11.29 6.64 -10.41
C THR A 189 11.11 6.10 -9.00
N SER A 190 10.46 4.95 -8.82
CA SER A 190 9.96 4.46 -7.54
C SER A 190 9.16 5.50 -6.74
N SER A 191 8.57 6.51 -7.40
CA SER A 191 7.86 7.60 -6.75
C SER A 191 6.40 7.65 -7.17
N THR A 192 5.51 7.33 -6.22
CA THR A 192 4.05 7.51 -6.42
C THR A 192 3.71 8.98 -6.69
N PHE A 193 4.45 9.93 -6.10
CA PHE A 193 4.20 11.36 -6.30
C PHE A 193 4.43 11.78 -7.75
N LEU A 194 5.57 11.44 -8.34
CA LEU A 194 5.87 11.75 -9.74
C LEU A 194 4.92 11.03 -10.69
N ALA A 195 4.63 9.76 -10.41
CA ALA A 195 3.68 8.96 -11.19
C ALA A 195 2.24 9.48 -11.13
N ALA A 196 1.87 10.16 -10.05
CA ALA A 196 0.57 10.82 -9.94
C ALA A 196 0.54 12.19 -10.62
N MET A 197 1.66 12.91 -10.65
CA MET A 197 1.70 14.27 -11.17
C MET A 197 1.85 14.31 -12.69
N MET A 198 2.78 13.54 -13.26
CA MET A 198 3.19 13.70 -14.65
C MET A 198 2.15 13.25 -15.69
N PRO A 199 1.54 12.05 -15.60
CA PRO A 199 0.53 11.63 -16.57
C PRO A 199 -0.68 12.56 -16.57
N LYS A 200 -1.02 13.15 -15.41
CA LYS A 200 -2.13 14.11 -15.31
C LYS A 200 -1.86 15.33 -16.20
N ASP A 201 -0.63 15.84 -16.23
CA ASP A 201 -0.30 17.07 -16.94
C ASP A 201 -0.18 16.82 -18.44
N LEU A 202 0.39 15.68 -18.83
CA LEU A 202 0.52 15.26 -20.22
C LEU A 202 -0.84 14.96 -20.88
N PHE A 203 -1.73 14.26 -20.17
CA PHE A 203 -3.01 13.83 -20.75
C PHE A 203 -4.15 14.84 -20.55
N PHE A 204 -3.96 15.92 -19.77
CA PHE A 204 -5.04 16.87 -19.46
C PHE A 204 -5.67 17.49 -20.71
N LYS A 205 -4.82 17.97 -21.63
CA LYS A 205 -5.28 18.61 -22.87
C LYS A 205 -6.05 17.62 -23.75
N LYS A 206 -5.50 16.42 -23.95
CA LYS A 206 -6.12 15.36 -24.76
C LYS A 206 -7.43 14.85 -24.17
N PHE A 207 -7.52 14.70 -22.85
CA PHE A 207 -8.79 14.35 -22.18
C PHE A 207 -9.86 15.44 -22.41
N ASN A 208 -9.49 16.72 -22.37
CA ASN A 208 -10.41 17.81 -22.63
C ASN A 208 -10.87 17.86 -24.10
N GLU A 209 -9.97 17.63 -25.06
CA GLU A 209 -10.29 17.58 -26.50
C GLU A 209 -11.29 16.45 -26.83
N GLU A 210 -11.18 15.32 -26.12
CA GLU A 210 -12.05 14.15 -26.30
C GLU A 210 -13.32 14.20 -25.41
N GLY A 211 -13.61 15.37 -24.80
CA GLY A 211 -14.82 15.63 -24.03
C GLY A 211 -14.91 14.89 -22.68
N MET A 212 -13.78 14.46 -22.12
CA MET A 212 -13.68 13.76 -20.84
C MET A 212 -13.43 14.72 -19.68
N ASP A 213 -13.89 14.38 -18.47
CA ASP A 213 -13.69 15.19 -17.27
C ASP A 213 -12.28 14.98 -16.70
N GLY A 214 -11.58 16.05 -16.31
CA GLY A 214 -10.26 15.95 -15.67
C GLY A 214 -10.26 15.13 -14.37
N LYS A 215 -11.42 15.01 -13.69
CA LYS A 215 -11.57 14.11 -12.53
C LYS A 215 -11.45 12.63 -12.89
N ASP A 216 -11.77 12.26 -14.13
CA ASP A 216 -11.64 10.90 -14.64
C ASP A 216 -10.17 10.55 -14.88
N LEU A 217 -9.44 11.47 -15.49
CA LEU A 217 -7.99 11.39 -15.62
C LEU A 217 -7.32 11.18 -14.26
N ILE A 218 -7.62 12.03 -13.28
CA ILE A 218 -7.03 11.93 -11.94
C ILE A 218 -7.39 10.60 -11.27
N SER A 219 -8.61 10.10 -11.45
CA SER A 219 -9.03 8.83 -10.83
C SER A 219 -8.25 7.65 -11.40
N SER A 220 -8.02 7.61 -12.71
CA SER A 220 -7.21 6.56 -13.37
C SER A 220 -5.74 6.66 -13.01
N VAL A 221 -5.19 7.87 -12.94
CA VAL A 221 -3.82 8.11 -12.49
C VAL A 221 -3.62 7.58 -11.07
N VAL A 222 -4.52 7.93 -10.14
CA VAL A 222 -4.44 7.49 -8.73
C VAL A 222 -4.61 5.99 -8.61
N ALA A 223 -5.52 5.38 -9.37
CA ALA A 223 -5.72 3.94 -9.39
C ALA A 223 -4.44 3.20 -9.80
N ALA A 224 -3.80 3.61 -10.89
CA ALA A 224 -2.55 2.99 -11.33
C ALA A 224 -1.40 3.28 -10.37
N SER A 225 -1.22 4.55 -9.97
CA SER A 225 -0.01 4.97 -9.26
C SER A 225 0.07 4.46 -7.81
N THR A 226 -1.07 4.34 -7.13
CA THR A 226 -1.10 3.89 -5.74
C THR A 226 -1.06 2.37 -5.60
N GLN A 227 -1.50 1.64 -6.62
CA GLN A 227 -1.68 0.20 -6.53
C GLN A 227 -0.55 -0.58 -7.21
N LEU A 228 -0.11 -0.16 -8.40
CA LEU A 228 0.91 -0.90 -9.16
C LEU A 228 2.32 -0.74 -8.60
N ILE A 229 2.54 0.20 -7.68
CA ILE A 229 3.80 0.31 -6.94
C ILE A 229 4.14 -0.97 -6.15
N THR A 230 3.12 -1.70 -5.71
CA THR A 230 3.27 -2.99 -5.02
C THR A 230 3.76 -4.11 -5.95
N CYS A 231 3.69 -3.94 -7.26
CA CYS A 231 4.13 -4.95 -8.23
C CYS A 231 5.61 -4.82 -8.62
N ILE A 232 6.25 -3.69 -8.31
CA ILE A 232 7.57 -3.36 -8.83
C ILE A 232 8.63 -3.66 -7.76
N PRO A 233 9.52 -4.66 -7.96
CA PRO A 233 10.40 -5.18 -6.90
C PRO A 233 11.34 -4.18 -6.23
N TRP A 234 11.65 -3.07 -6.89
CA TRP A 234 12.57 -2.05 -6.41
C TRP A 234 11.85 -0.78 -5.90
N CYS A 235 10.54 -0.85 -5.68
CA CYS A 235 9.78 0.21 -5.01
C CYS A 235 9.68 -0.04 -3.49
N ASP A 236 9.67 1.02 -2.70
CA ASP A 236 9.53 0.97 -1.23
C ASP A 236 8.42 0.04 -0.76
N THR A 237 7.23 0.22 -1.32
CA THR A 237 6.03 -0.48 -0.89
C THR A 237 6.15 -1.97 -1.19
N ALA A 238 6.73 -2.31 -2.34
CA ALA A 238 6.92 -3.70 -2.72
C ALA A 238 8.00 -4.40 -1.87
N VAL A 239 9.11 -3.72 -1.61
CA VAL A 239 10.19 -4.18 -0.73
C VAL A 239 9.68 -4.34 0.70
N PHE A 240 8.85 -3.39 1.16
CA PHE A 240 8.20 -3.47 2.47
C PHE A 240 7.30 -4.69 2.55
N ILE A 241 6.42 -4.92 1.57
CA ILE A 241 5.53 -6.09 1.52
C ILE A 241 6.34 -7.40 1.51
N ALA A 242 7.41 -7.47 0.71
CA ALA A 242 8.30 -8.63 0.67
C ALA A 242 8.96 -8.88 2.03
N GLY A 243 9.43 -7.83 2.70
CA GLY A 243 10.03 -7.91 4.02
C GLY A 243 9.07 -8.40 5.09
N ILE A 244 7.82 -7.91 5.09
CA ILE A 244 6.82 -8.31 6.09
C ILE A 244 6.22 -9.70 5.82
N ALA A 245 6.18 -10.14 4.57
CA ALA A 245 5.62 -11.43 4.17
C ALA A 245 6.68 -12.55 4.14
N GLY A 246 7.96 -12.21 4.23
CA GLY A 246 9.07 -13.18 4.16
C GLY A 246 9.24 -13.83 2.79
N VAL A 247 8.59 -13.30 1.75
CA VAL A 247 8.62 -13.84 0.38
C VAL A 247 9.07 -12.76 -0.61
N SER A 248 9.69 -13.18 -1.71
CA SER A 248 10.12 -12.25 -2.76
C SER A 248 8.92 -11.54 -3.40
N THR A 249 9.15 -10.35 -3.97
CA THR A 249 8.10 -9.59 -4.67
C THR A 249 7.41 -10.38 -5.76
N LEU A 250 8.17 -11.15 -6.53
CA LEU A 250 7.64 -11.96 -7.63
C LEU A 250 6.75 -13.10 -7.12
N SER A 251 7.02 -13.61 -5.91
CA SER A 251 6.26 -14.70 -5.31
C SER A 251 4.87 -14.26 -4.83
N TYR A 252 4.74 -13.06 -4.27
CA TYR A 252 3.42 -12.56 -3.84
C TYR A 252 2.62 -11.87 -4.96
N LEU A 253 3.28 -11.50 -6.06
CA LEU A 253 2.69 -10.79 -7.19
C LEU A 253 1.33 -11.37 -7.67
N PRO A 254 1.17 -12.69 -7.84
CA PRO A 254 -0.10 -13.28 -8.29
C PRO A 254 -1.25 -13.06 -7.30
N TYR A 255 -0.94 -12.87 -6.02
CA TYR A 255 -1.90 -12.64 -4.95
C TYR A 255 -2.27 -11.16 -4.80
N ASN A 256 -1.71 -10.25 -5.60
CA ASN A 256 -2.04 -8.83 -5.56
C ASN A 256 -3.36 -8.50 -6.27
N LEU A 257 -4.43 -9.19 -5.87
CA LEU A 257 -5.78 -9.06 -6.45
C LEU A 257 -6.32 -7.63 -6.32
N MET A 258 -6.00 -6.96 -5.20
CA MET A 258 -6.40 -5.57 -5.00
C MET A 258 -5.70 -4.62 -5.98
N GLY A 259 -4.40 -4.86 -6.23
CA GLY A 259 -3.63 -4.02 -7.13
C GLY A 259 -4.13 -4.10 -8.57
N TYR A 260 -4.20 -5.32 -9.11
CA TYR A 260 -4.70 -5.54 -10.47
C TYR A 260 -6.18 -5.22 -10.62
N GLY A 261 -6.98 -5.62 -9.64
CA GLY A 261 -8.41 -5.36 -9.64
C GLY A 261 -8.71 -3.86 -9.71
N THR A 262 -7.99 -3.02 -8.96
CA THR A 262 -8.26 -1.57 -8.95
C THR A 262 -8.05 -0.95 -10.33
N VAL A 263 -6.99 -1.36 -11.03
CA VAL A 263 -6.69 -0.85 -12.38
C VAL A 263 -7.69 -1.40 -13.40
N ILE A 264 -8.03 -2.68 -13.32
CA ILE A 264 -9.03 -3.31 -14.19
C ILE A 264 -10.41 -2.66 -14.01
N PHE A 265 -10.89 -2.53 -12.77
CA PHE A 265 -12.17 -1.89 -12.48
C PHE A 265 -12.15 -0.40 -12.86
N ALA A 266 -11.05 0.33 -12.64
CA ALA A 266 -10.94 1.71 -13.12
C ALA A 266 -11.09 1.79 -14.65
N MET A 267 -10.47 0.88 -15.40
CA MET A 267 -10.61 0.81 -16.87
C MET A 267 -12.02 0.40 -17.32
N VAL A 268 -12.66 -0.57 -16.66
CA VAL A 268 -14.03 -1.01 -16.95
C VAL A 268 -15.03 0.12 -16.67
N PHE A 269 -14.86 0.85 -15.58
CA PHE A 269 -15.73 1.99 -15.26
C PHE A 269 -15.55 3.14 -16.25
N ALA A 270 -14.32 3.35 -16.74
CA ALA A 270 -14.04 4.30 -17.81
C ALA A 270 -14.73 3.93 -19.14
N LEU A 271 -14.80 2.63 -19.45
CA LEU A 271 -15.52 2.09 -20.62
C LEU A 271 -17.03 2.30 -20.50
N LEU A 272 -17.60 1.90 -19.36
CA LEU A 272 -19.05 1.90 -19.14
C LEU A 272 -19.63 3.31 -18.91
N GLY A 273 -18.78 4.33 -18.71
CA GLY A 273 -19.23 5.68 -18.41
C GLY A 273 -19.88 5.82 -17.02
N ILE A 274 -19.81 4.78 -16.19
CA ILE A 274 -20.42 4.75 -14.86
C ILE A 274 -19.52 5.55 -13.92
N GLY A 275 -19.99 6.73 -13.49
CA GLY A 275 -19.22 7.68 -12.69
C GLY A 275 -18.37 8.65 -13.51
N PHE A 276 -18.13 8.37 -14.80
CA PHE A 276 -17.41 9.24 -15.76
C PHE A 276 -18.41 10.18 -16.43
N THR A 277 -18.55 11.38 -15.88
CA THR A 277 -19.55 12.35 -16.36
C THR A 277 -19.03 13.00 -17.64
N LYS A 278 -19.82 12.98 -18.74
CA LYS A 278 -19.58 13.90 -19.86
C LYS A 278 -19.54 15.32 -19.30
N LYS A 279 -18.59 16.12 -19.77
CA LYS A 279 -18.45 17.54 -19.39
C LYS A 279 -19.84 18.17 -19.41
N LYS A 280 -20.30 18.70 -18.27
CA LYS A 280 -21.48 19.57 -18.25
C LYS A 280 -21.04 20.81 -19.03
N GLU A 281 -21.60 21.01 -20.21
CA GLU A 281 -21.43 22.27 -20.94
C GLU A 281 -21.80 23.39 -19.98
N ALA A 282 -20.85 24.29 -19.76
CA ALA A 282 -21.04 25.53 -19.04
C ALA A 282 -21.27 26.63 -20.07
#